data_AF-C0XRB6-F1
#
_entry.id   AF-C0XRB6-F1
#
_cell.length_a   1.000
_cell.length_b   1.000
_cell.length_c   1.000
_cell.angle_alpha   90.00
_cell.angle_beta   90.00
_cell.angle_gamma   90.00
#
_symmetry.space_group_name_H-M   'P 1'
#
loop_
_entity.id
_entity.type
_entity.pdbx_description
1 polymer ?
#
loop_
_entity_poly.entity_id
_entity_poly.type
_entity_poly.pdbx_seq_one_letter_code
_entity_poly.pdbx_strand_id
1 'polypeptide(L)'
;MARDIDDIERDIERTRDQLASTLDEIAHRANPSTLADNAKDQAKNFFQDETVQKVLVGIGVGVAVLIGIKALNGRKRKKELKELQRLLARR
;
A
#
# COMPACT_ATOMS: atom_id res chain seq x y z
N MET A 1 6.32 -61.51 -15.95
CA MET A 1 6.55 -61.13 -14.54
C MET A 1 5.69 -59.91 -14.29
N ALA A 2 4.50 -60.12 -13.72
CA ALA A 2 3.68 -59.01 -13.26
C ALA A 2 4.47 -58.34 -12.13
N ARG A 3 4.67 -57.02 -12.21
CA ARG A 3 5.16 -56.24 -11.08
C ARG A 3 4.21 -56.53 -9.92
N ASP A 4 4.73 -57.11 -8.83
CA ASP A 4 3.95 -57.50 -7.67
C ASP A 4 3.18 -56.27 -7.15
N ILE A 5 1.91 -56.48 -6.82
CA ILE A 5 1.03 -55.43 -6.32
C ILE A 5 1.63 -54.76 -5.07
N ASP A 6 2.35 -55.53 -4.24
CA ASP A 6 3.07 -55.05 -3.06
C ASP A 6 4.14 -53.98 -3.38
N ASP A 7 4.85 -54.12 -4.50
CA ASP A 7 5.85 -53.12 -4.91
C ASP A 7 5.18 -51.82 -5.36
N ILE A 8 4.00 -51.91 -5.99
CA ILE A 8 3.22 -50.74 -6.40
C ILE A 8 2.66 -50.02 -5.17
N GLU A 9 2.14 -50.74 -4.18
CA GLU A 9 1.68 -50.14 -2.92
C GLU A 9 2.80 -49.40 -2.19
N ARG A 10 3.98 -50.02 -2.07
CA ARG A 10 5.13 -49.40 -1.41
C ARG A 10 5.63 -48.14 -2.14
N ASP A 11 5.58 -48.13 -3.47
CA ASP A 11 5.92 -46.95 -4.26
C ASP A 11 4.87 -45.84 -4.12
N ILE A 12 3.57 -46.18 -4.06
CA ILE A 12 2.49 -45.22 -3.83
C ILE A 12 2.65 -44.57 -2.45
N GLU A 13 2.99 -45.35 -1.42
CA GLU A 13 3.18 -44.85 -0.06
C GLU A 13 4.35 -43.86 0.03
N ARG A 14 5.50 -44.22 -0.57
CA ARG A 14 6.64 -43.28 -0.69
C ARG A 14 6.27 -42.01 -1.44
N THR A 15 5.54 -42.14 -2.55
CA THR A 15 5.16 -41.00 -3.37
C THR A 15 4.19 -40.09 -2.61
N ARG A 16 3.30 -40.64 -1.78
CA ARG A 16 2.40 -39.87 -0.92
C ARG A 16 3.16 -39.07 0.12
N ASP A 17 4.13 -39.68 0.81
CA ASP A 17 4.93 -38.97 1.81
C ASP A 17 5.74 -37.83 1.19
N GLN A 18 6.32 -38.07 0.01
CA GLN A 18 7.00 -37.03 -0.76
C GLN A 18 6.05 -35.90 -1.16
N LEU A 19 4.85 -36.22 -1.65
CA LEU A 19 3.85 -35.20 -1.99
C LEU A 19 3.44 -34.40 -0.77
N ALA A 20 3.19 -35.04 0.37
CA ALA A 20 2.81 -34.37 1.61
C ALA A 20 3.89 -33.38 2.05
N SER A 21 5.17 -33.78 2.00
CA SER A 21 6.29 -32.89 2.31
C SER A 21 6.38 -31.69 1.35
N THR A 22 6.15 -31.92 0.05
CA THR A 22 6.14 -30.86 -0.96
C THR A 22 4.95 -29.92 -0.78
N LEU A 23 3.79 -30.47 -0.41
CA LEU A 23 2.57 -29.70 -0.16
C LEU A 23 2.73 -28.80 1.06
N ASP A 24 3.38 -29.29 2.12
CA ASP A 24 3.66 -28.52 3.33
C ASP A 24 4.63 -27.37 3.04
N GLU A 25 5.67 -27.61 2.23
CA GLU A 25 6.58 -26.54 1.80
C GLU A 25 5.88 -25.48 0.94
N ILE A 26 5.01 -25.90 -0.01
CA ILE A 26 4.20 -24.97 -0.81
C ILE A 26 3.22 -24.22 0.08
N ALA A 27 2.55 -24.88 1.02
CA ALA A 27 1.63 -24.24 1.96
C ALA A 27 2.34 -23.22 2.84
N HIS A 28 3.58 -23.49 3.25
CA HIS A 28 4.39 -22.56 4.02
C HIS A 28 4.81 -21.34 3.18
N ARG A 29 5.24 -21.52 1.92
CA ARG A 29 5.60 -20.41 1.01
C ARG A 29 4.38 -19.62 0.51
N ALA A 30 3.26 -20.29 0.28
CA ALA A 30 1.99 -19.70 -0.11
C ALA A 30 1.19 -19.17 1.09
N ASN A 31 1.73 -19.31 2.32
CA ASN A 31 1.10 -18.80 3.51
C ASN A 31 0.87 -17.29 3.33
N PRO A 32 -0.37 -16.80 3.44
CA PRO A 32 -0.68 -15.38 3.25
C PRO A 32 0.13 -14.45 4.15
N SER A 33 0.63 -14.95 5.27
CA SER A 33 1.51 -14.22 6.21
C SER A 33 2.82 -13.79 5.54
N THR A 34 3.50 -14.69 4.83
CA THR A 34 4.78 -14.39 4.16
C THR A 34 4.57 -13.49 2.95
N LEU A 35 3.46 -13.66 2.23
CA LEU A 35 3.07 -12.78 1.13
C LEU A 35 2.76 -11.36 1.62
N ALA A 36 2.04 -11.24 2.75
CA ALA A 36 1.72 -9.95 3.35
C ALA A 36 2.97 -9.24 3.86
N ASP A 37 3.90 -9.96 4.48
CA ASP A 37 5.16 -9.37 4.97
C ASP A 37 6.05 -8.95 3.80
N ASN A 38 6.18 -9.78 2.75
CA ASN A 38 6.88 -9.40 1.52
C ASN A 38 6.24 -8.18 0.83
N ALA A 39 4.91 -8.06 0.87
CA ALA A 39 4.20 -6.91 0.31
C ALA A 39 4.42 -5.64 1.15
N LYS A 40 4.41 -5.74 2.48
CA LYS A 40 4.75 -4.63 3.39
C LYS A 40 6.18 -4.16 3.17
N ASP A 41 7.13 -5.08 3.05
CA ASP A 41 8.54 -4.75 2.86
C ASP A 41 8.77 -4.08 1.51
N GLN A 42 8.13 -4.56 0.44
CA GLN A 42 8.16 -3.89 -0.85
C GLN A 42 7.55 -2.49 -0.79
N ALA A 43 6.41 -2.32 -0.14
CA ALA A 43 5.81 -1.01 0.04
C ALA A 43 6.74 -0.07 0.83
N LYS A 44 7.33 -0.57 1.92
CA LYS A 44 8.28 0.21 2.73
C LYS A 44 9.53 0.59 1.93
N ASN A 45 10.05 -0.31 1.10
CA ASN A 45 11.19 -0.02 0.23
C ASN A 45 10.82 1.01 -0.85
N PHE A 46 9.62 0.93 -1.42
CA PHE A 46 9.12 1.92 -2.36
C PHE A 46 9.00 3.31 -1.71
N PHE A 47 8.55 3.41 -0.47
CA PHE A 47 8.54 4.68 0.27
C PHE A 47 9.93 5.15 0.73
N GLN A 48 10.91 4.23 0.84
CA GLN A 48 12.30 4.56 1.14
C GLN A 48 13.08 5.02 -0.10
N ASP A 49 12.55 4.83 -1.30
CA ASP A 49 13.15 5.34 -2.53
C ASP A 49 13.27 6.87 -2.47
N GLU A 50 14.48 7.37 -2.68
CA GLU A 50 14.80 8.80 -2.62
C GLU A 50 13.97 9.61 -3.63
N THR A 51 13.63 9.01 -4.77
CA THR A 51 12.78 9.61 -5.80
C THR A 51 11.36 9.78 -5.29
N VAL A 52 10.78 8.73 -4.68
CA VAL A 52 9.42 8.76 -4.14
C VAL A 52 9.32 9.77 -3.01
N GLN A 53 10.32 9.82 -2.12
CA GLN A 53 10.39 10.82 -1.06
C GLN A 53 10.43 12.25 -1.61
N LYS A 54 11.28 12.52 -2.60
CA LYS A 54 11.37 13.85 -3.23
C LYS A 54 10.04 14.27 -3.87
N VAL A 55 9.37 13.35 -4.56
CA VAL A 55 8.04 13.61 -5.17
C VAL A 55 6.99 13.88 -4.09
N LEU A 56 6.94 13.06 -3.04
CA LEU A 56 6.00 13.25 -1.92
C LEU A 56 6.21 14.59 -1.22
N VAL A 57 7.46 14.97 -0.95
CA VAL A 57 7.81 16.27 -0.38
C VAL A 57 7.39 17.40 -1.32
N GLY A 58 7.67 17.28 -2.61
CA GLY A 58 7.27 18.26 -3.62
C GLY A 58 5.76 18.49 -3.66
N ILE A 59 4.97 17.40 -3.67
CA ILE A 59 3.51 17.47 -3.60
C ILE A 59 3.06 18.11 -2.28
N GLY A 60 3.63 17.68 -1.16
CA GLY A 60 3.30 18.20 0.17
C GLY A 60 3.51 19.71 0.27
N VAL A 61 4.68 20.20 -0.18
CA VAL A 61 4.99 21.63 -0.23
C VAL A 61 4.03 22.37 -1.17
N GLY A 62 3.78 21.83 -2.36
CA GLY A 62 2.86 22.43 -3.33
C GLY A 62 1.45 22.62 -2.76
N VAL A 63 0.89 21.58 -2.14
CA VAL A 63 -0.45 21.64 -1.52
C VAL A 63 -0.49 22.63 -0.37
N ALA A 64 0.53 22.64 0.50
CA ALA A 64 0.61 23.58 1.62
C ALA A 64 0.63 25.05 1.14
N VAL A 65 1.42 25.34 0.09
CA VAL A 65 1.48 26.68 -0.52
C VAL A 65 0.12 27.07 -1.10
N LEU A 66 -0.53 26.18 -1.86
CA LEU A 66 -1.84 26.45 -2.46
C LEU A 66 -2.91 26.75 -1.39
N ILE A 67 -2.95 25.96 -0.32
CA ILE A 67 -3.87 26.18 0.80
C ILE A 67 -3.56 27.52 1.49
N GLY A 68 -2.28 27.82 1.73
CA GLY A 68 -1.84 29.09 2.32
C GLY A 68 -2.31 30.29 1.50
N ILE A 69 -2.08 30.27 0.18
CA ILE A 69 -2.52 31.33 -0.73
C ILE A 69 -4.05 31.48 -0.69
N LYS A 70 -4.79 30.37 -0.76
CA LYS A 70 -6.27 30.40 -0.70
C LYS A 70 -6.77 30.99 0.61
N ALA A 71 -6.16 30.62 1.74
CA ALA A 71 -6.53 31.12 3.06
C ALA A 71 -6.27 32.62 3.20
N LEU A 72 -5.11 33.11 2.73
CA LEU A 72 -4.77 34.54 2.76
C LEU A 72 -5.72 35.36 1.87
N ASN A 73 -6.02 34.88 0.67
CA ASN A 73 -6.96 35.54 -0.24
C ASN A 73 -8.40 35.57 0.32
N GLY A 74 -8.83 34.49 0.98
CA GLY A 74 -10.13 34.46 1.65
C GLY A 74 -10.27 35.48 2.78
N ARG A 75 -9.18 35.77 3.52
CA ARG A 75 -9.18 36.80 4.58
C ARG A 75 -9.35 38.21 4.02
N LYS A 76 -8.73 38.53 2.88
CA LYS A 76 -8.90 39.83 2.21
C LYS A 76 -10.35 40.08 1.80
N ARG A 77 -10.95 39.09 1.11
CA ARG A 77 -12.36 39.15 0.70
C ARG A 77 -13.32 39.37 1.87
N LYS A 78 -13.08 38.71 3.03
CA LYS A 78 -13.91 38.92 4.22
C LYS A 78 -13.80 40.34 4.79
N LYS A 79 -12.64 41.00 4.68
CA LYS A 79 -12.47 42.39 5.12
C LYS A 79 -13.20 43.35 4.18
N GLU A 80 -13.01 43.17 2.88
CA GLU A 80 -13.69 43.98 1.85
C GLU A 80 -15.21 43.89 1.97
N LEU A 81 -15.75 42.68 2.18
CA LEU A 81 -17.19 42.49 2.38
C LEU A 81 -17.71 43.22 3.63
N LYS A 82 -16.94 43.24 4.73
CA LYS A 82 -17.32 43.99 5.94
C LYS A 82 -17.29 45.50 5.71
N GLU A 83 -16.32 46.00 4.95
CA GLU A 83 -16.25 47.42 4.59
C GLU A 83 -17.42 47.81 3.68
N LEU A 84 -17.74 47.00 2.67
CA LEU A 84 -18.90 47.22 1.82
C LEU A 84 -20.22 47.21 2.61
N GLN A 85 -20.39 46.26 3.54
CA GLN A 85 -21.55 46.25 4.44
C GLN A 85 -21.64 47.52 5.30
N ARG A 86 -20.50 48.01 5.81
CA ARG A 86 -20.45 49.24 6.63
C ARG A 86 -20.80 50.48 5.81
N LEU A 87 -20.40 50.53 4.54
CA LEU A 87 -20.74 51.64 3.63
C LEU A 87 -22.22 51.62 3.24
N LEU A 88 -22.79 50.43 3.00
CA LEU A 88 -24.23 50.29 2.73
C LEU A 88 -25.10 50.63 3.94
N ALA A 89 -24.69 50.24 5.15
CA ALA A 89 -25.39 50.57 6.39
C ALA A 89 -25.31 52.06 6.79
N ARG A 90 -24.50 52.86 6.09
CA ARG A 90 -24.32 54.29 6.33
C ARG A 90 -25.15 55.18 5.39
N ARG A 91 -25.89 54.59 4.45
CA ARG A 91 -26.95 55.26 3.68
C ARG A 91 -28.30 55.02 4.34
#